data_AF-A0AAW6NIM5-F1
#
_entry.id   AF-A0AAW6NIM5-F1
#
_cell.length_a   1.000
_cell.length_b   1.000
_cell.length_c   1.000
_cell.angle_alpha   90.00
_cell.angle_beta   90.00
_cell.angle_gamma   90.00
#
_symmetry.space_group_name_H-M   'P 1'
#
loop_
_entity.id
_entity.type
_entity.pdbx_description
1 polymer ?
#
loop_
_entity_poly.entity_id
_entity_poly.type
_entity_poly.pdbx_seq_one_letter_code
_entity_poly.pdbx_strand_id
1 'polypeptide(L)'
;YANNIIWAIGDACEEHGLPHPTVITESGRAVTAHHTVLVSNIIGVERSEITEATPPADDAPRSLQSMWETWQEMHEPGTRRSLREWLHDSQMDLHDIHVGYSSGTFSLQERAWAEQLYLNMCHEVQKQLDPSNRAHRPIIDELQERMADKMYVNFSLFQSMPDAWGIDQLFPVLPLEGLNHAPERRAVLLDITCDSDGAIDHYVDGDGIATTMPMPEYDPENPPMLGFFMVGAYQEILGNMHNLFG
;
A
#
# COMPACT_ATOMS: atom_id res chain seq x y z
N TYR A 1 -25.96 -11.17 16.41
CA TYR A 1 -27.09 -10.39 15.86
C TYR A 1 -28.43 -11.00 16.22
N ALA A 2 -28.82 -12.14 15.62
CA ALA A 2 -30.16 -12.73 15.80
C ALA A 2 -30.57 -12.93 17.26
N ASN A 3 -29.70 -13.54 18.08
CA ASN A 3 -29.98 -13.74 19.51
C ASN A 3 -30.34 -12.43 20.24
N ASN A 4 -29.60 -11.35 20.01
CA ASN A 4 -29.87 -10.07 20.69
C ASN A 4 -31.27 -9.53 20.37
N ILE A 5 -31.71 -9.66 19.11
CA ILE A 5 -33.03 -9.20 18.69
C ILE A 5 -34.13 -10.11 19.28
N ILE A 6 -33.95 -11.43 19.19
CA ILE A 6 -34.93 -12.40 19.67
C ILE A 6 -35.08 -12.37 21.19
N TRP A 7 -33.97 -12.28 21.93
CA TRP A 7 -34.01 -12.18 23.38
C TRP A 7 -34.66 -10.87 23.84
N ALA A 8 -34.29 -9.74 23.24
CA ALA A 8 -34.87 -8.45 23.63
C ALA A 8 -36.39 -8.40 23.43
N ILE A 9 -36.90 -8.89 22.29
CA ILE A 9 -38.35 -8.91 22.05
C ILE A 9 -39.05 -10.01 22.85
N GLY A 10 -38.39 -11.16 23.05
CA GLY A 10 -38.89 -12.27 23.86
C GLY A 10 -39.10 -11.85 25.32
N ASP A 11 -38.08 -11.29 25.96
CA ASP A 11 -38.15 -10.83 27.35
C ASP A 11 -39.25 -9.79 27.54
N ALA A 12 -39.37 -8.83 26.61
CA ALA A 12 -40.43 -7.82 26.64
C ALA A 12 -41.84 -8.42 26.50
N CYS A 13 -42.01 -9.45 25.66
CA CYS A 13 -43.29 -10.14 25.52
C CYS A 13 -43.65 -10.94 26.78
N GLU A 14 -42.69 -11.65 27.36
CA GLU A 14 -42.91 -12.43 28.59
C GLU A 14 -43.28 -11.54 29.78
N GLU A 15 -42.58 -10.41 29.96
CA GLU A 15 -42.85 -9.46 31.05
C GLU A 15 -44.28 -8.89 31.01
N HIS A 16 -44.81 -8.69 29.80
CA HIS A 16 -46.13 -8.11 29.59
C HIS A 16 -47.23 -9.16 29.30
N GLY A 17 -46.89 -10.45 29.29
CA GLY A 17 -47.81 -11.54 28.97
C GLY A 17 -48.38 -11.47 27.55
N LEU A 18 -47.58 -10.98 26.59
CA LEU A 18 -47.96 -10.80 25.18
C LEU A 18 -47.50 -12.01 24.34
N PRO A 19 -48.23 -12.35 23.26
CA PRO A 19 -47.76 -13.37 22.31
C PRO A 19 -46.56 -12.88 21.51
N HIS A 20 -45.65 -13.79 21.17
CA HIS A 20 -44.45 -13.45 20.39
C HIS A 20 -44.83 -13.06 18.94
N PRO A 21 -44.43 -11.87 18.46
CA PRO A 21 -44.78 -11.42 17.11
C PRO A 21 -43.88 -12.05 16.04
N THR A 22 -44.29 -11.92 14.78
CA THR A 22 -43.39 -12.19 13.64
C THR A 22 -42.32 -11.11 13.55
N VAL A 23 -41.05 -11.51 13.55
CA VAL A 23 -39.91 -10.60 13.43
C VAL A 23 -39.48 -10.52 11.97
N ILE A 24 -39.43 -9.30 11.43
CA ILE A 24 -38.98 -9.01 10.06
C ILE A 24 -37.65 -8.26 10.14
N THR A 25 -36.73 -8.55 9.22
CA THR A 25 -35.45 -7.85 9.08
C THR A 25 -35.19 -7.48 7.62
N GLU A 26 -34.72 -6.25 7.39
CA GLU A 26 -34.42 -5.70 6.07
C GLU A 26 -32.90 -5.71 5.84
N SER A 27 -32.27 -6.87 6.01
CA SER A 27 -30.81 -7.04 5.99
C SER A 27 -30.23 -7.07 4.55
N GLY A 28 -30.45 -6.01 3.77
CA GLY A 28 -30.04 -5.93 2.35
C GLY A 28 -28.54 -6.12 2.13
N ARG A 29 -27.70 -5.30 2.77
CA ARG A 29 -26.22 -5.41 2.65
C ARG A 29 -25.72 -6.81 3.03
N ALA A 30 -26.34 -7.45 4.03
CA ALA A 30 -25.92 -8.78 4.47
C ALA A 30 -26.14 -9.86 3.41
N VAL A 31 -27.17 -9.73 2.58
CA VAL A 31 -27.48 -10.71 1.52
C VAL A 31 -26.79 -10.39 0.19
N THR A 32 -26.51 -9.11 -0.10
CA THR A 32 -25.91 -8.72 -1.40
C THR A 32 -24.40 -8.48 -1.35
N ALA A 33 -23.75 -8.24 -0.22
CA ALA A 33 -22.34 -7.83 -0.23
C ALA A 33 -21.39 -8.77 -1.01
N HIS A 34 -21.53 -10.09 -0.83
CA HIS A 34 -20.56 -11.08 -1.36
C HIS A 34 -20.83 -11.56 -2.79
N HIS A 35 -21.98 -11.22 -3.39
CA HIS A 35 -22.44 -11.90 -4.61
C HIS A 35 -21.75 -11.41 -5.89
N THR A 36 -21.10 -10.24 -5.86
CA THR A 36 -20.42 -9.62 -6.99
C THR A 36 -18.92 -9.47 -6.68
N VAL A 37 -18.10 -9.72 -7.69
CA VAL A 37 -16.65 -9.48 -7.69
C VAL A 37 -16.31 -8.64 -8.90
N LEU A 38 -15.61 -7.53 -8.69
CA LEU A 38 -15.03 -6.74 -9.78
C LEU A 38 -13.67 -7.36 -10.12
N VAL A 39 -13.43 -7.63 -11.40
CA VAL A 39 -12.18 -8.20 -11.89
C VAL A 39 -11.59 -7.29 -12.94
N SER A 40 -10.33 -6.89 -12.77
CA SER A 40 -9.62 -6.07 -13.75
C SER A 40 -8.14 -6.42 -13.84
N ASN A 41 -7.51 -6.00 -14.93
CA ASN A 41 -6.09 -6.22 -15.20
C ASN A 41 -5.24 -5.02 -14.74
N ILE A 42 -3.99 -5.30 -14.43
CA ILE A 42 -2.96 -4.28 -14.22
C ILE A 42 -2.41 -3.89 -15.60
N ILE A 43 -2.36 -2.60 -15.90
CA ILE A 43 -1.89 -2.07 -17.19
C ILE A 43 -0.49 -1.46 -17.12
N GLY A 44 0.00 -1.17 -15.91
CA GLY A 44 1.30 -0.58 -15.70
C GLY A 44 1.76 -0.79 -14.26
N VAL A 45 3.06 -0.94 -14.10
CA VAL A 45 3.71 -1.10 -12.80
C VAL A 45 4.90 -0.16 -12.74
N GLU A 46 4.93 0.73 -11.74
CA GLU A 46 6.16 1.40 -11.33
C GLU A 46 6.83 0.55 -10.27
N ARG A 47 7.89 -0.18 -10.68
CA ARG A 47 8.76 -0.95 -9.80
C ARG A 47 10.06 -0.17 -9.61
N SER A 48 10.49 -0.01 -8.37
CA SER A 48 11.82 0.53 -8.10
C SER A 48 12.88 -0.44 -8.61
N GLU A 49 13.73 0.02 -9.52
CA GLU A 49 14.86 -0.76 -10.05
C GLU A 49 16.12 -0.49 -9.23
N ILE A 50 16.77 -1.57 -8.81
CA ILE A 50 18.07 -1.48 -8.13
C ILE A 50 19.12 -1.27 -9.21
N THR A 51 19.81 -0.14 -9.13
CA THR A 51 20.87 0.22 -10.07
C THR A 51 22.24 0.05 -9.42
N GLU A 52 23.28 -0.21 -10.20
CA GLU A 52 24.63 -0.26 -9.67
C GLU A 52 25.05 1.12 -9.17
N ALA A 53 25.35 1.21 -7.86
CA ALA A 53 25.76 2.46 -7.24
C ALA A 53 27.16 2.86 -7.73
N THR A 54 27.28 4.07 -8.28
CA THR A 54 28.56 4.62 -8.77
C THR A 54 29.05 5.72 -7.85
N PRO A 55 30.38 5.85 -7.65
CA PRO A 55 30.94 6.90 -6.82
C PRO A 55 30.59 8.28 -7.41
N PRO A 56 30.33 9.29 -6.55
CA PRO A 56 30.13 10.66 -7.00
C PRO A 56 31.46 11.23 -7.56
N ALA A 57 31.39 12.37 -8.23
CA ALA A 57 32.58 13.09 -8.65
C ALA A 57 33.42 13.54 -7.45
N ASP A 58 34.75 13.62 -7.61
CA ASP A 58 35.68 14.01 -6.54
C ASP A 58 35.39 15.44 -6.01
N ASP A 59 34.85 16.31 -6.86
CA ASP A 59 34.44 17.68 -6.54
C ASP A 59 32.95 17.83 -6.20
N ALA A 60 32.23 16.72 -6.06
CA ALA A 60 30.82 16.73 -5.70
C ALA A 60 30.58 17.39 -4.33
N PRO A 61 29.39 17.99 -4.11
CA PRO A 61 29.06 18.59 -2.82
C PRO A 61 29.13 17.58 -1.68
N ARG A 62 29.42 18.08 -0.47
CA ARG A 62 29.60 17.24 0.73
C ARG A 62 28.44 16.29 1.01
N SER A 63 27.20 16.69 0.74
CA SER A 63 26.02 15.82 0.94
C SER A 63 26.08 14.55 0.07
N LEU A 64 26.54 14.64 -1.19
CA LEU A 64 26.69 13.45 -2.04
C LEU A 64 27.84 12.56 -1.56
N GLN A 65 28.94 13.18 -1.14
CA GLN A 65 30.07 12.43 -0.56
C GLN A 65 29.65 11.70 0.73
N SER A 66 28.88 12.35 1.59
CA SER A 66 28.31 11.78 2.83
C SER A 66 27.42 10.56 2.55
N MET A 67 26.52 10.65 1.56
CA MET A 67 25.71 9.50 1.15
C MET A 67 26.57 8.34 0.62
N TRP A 68 27.62 8.64 -0.14
CA TRP A 68 28.55 7.62 -0.65
C TRP A 68 29.37 6.96 0.46
N GLU A 69 29.86 7.73 1.43
CA GLU A 69 30.55 7.23 2.61
C GLU A 69 29.65 6.26 3.40
N THR A 70 28.38 6.64 3.59
CA THR A 70 27.38 5.79 4.25
C THR A 70 27.17 4.48 3.48
N TRP A 71 27.03 4.56 2.15
CA TRP A 71 26.91 3.37 1.29
C TRP A 71 28.12 2.44 1.38
N GLN A 72 29.34 2.99 1.39
CA GLN A 72 30.57 2.21 1.56
C GLN A 72 30.63 1.55 2.95
N GLU A 73 30.26 2.29 4.00
CA GLU A 73 30.23 1.79 5.38
C GLU A 73 29.26 0.60 5.54
N MET A 74 28.10 0.64 4.88
CA MET A 74 27.12 -0.45 4.89
C MET A 74 27.68 -1.78 4.32
N HIS A 75 28.66 -1.71 3.43
CA HIS A 75 29.27 -2.87 2.77
C HIS A 75 30.59 -3.30 3.45
N GLU A 76 31.10 -2.54 4.41
CA GLU A 76 32.35 -2.85 5.08
C GLU A 76 32.14 -3.92 6.18
N PRO A 77 32.84 -5.06 6.11
CA PRO A 77 32.67 -6.12 7.09
C PRO A 77 33.28 -5.73 8.44
N GLY A 78 32.42 -5.47 9.43
CA GLY A 78 32.83 -5.22 10.82
C GLY A 78 32.28 -3.92 11.43
N THR A 79 31.64 -3.07 10.62
CA THR A 79 31.05 -1.83 11.11
C THR A 79 29.78 -2.10 11.91
N ARG A 80 29.76 -1.60 13.16
CA ARG A 80 28.70 -1.84 14.16
C ARG A 80 27.76 -0.65 14.29
N ARG A 81 27.34 -0.05 13.17
CA ARG A 81 26.27 0.94 13.19
C ARG A 81 24.90 0.28 13.19
N SER A 82 23.91 0.99 13.74
CA SER A 82 22.53 0.50 13.68
C SER A 82 21.96 0.74 12.29
N LEU A 83 21.22 -0.23 11.74
CA LEU A 83 20.51 -0.08 10.45
C LEU A 83 19.65 1.20 10.40
N ARG A 84 19.10 1.58 11.55
CA ARG A 84 18.30 2.79 11.72
C ARG A 84 19.10 4.08 11.51
N GLU A 85 20.34 4.10 12.00
CA GLU A 85 21.22 5.26 11.86
C GLU A 85 21.58 5.49 10.39
N TRP A 86 21.96 4.43 9.66
CA TRP A 86 22.20 4.53 8.22
C TRP A 86 20.97 5.04 7.46
N LEU A 87 19.78 4.57 7.81
CA LEU A 87 18.55 5.05 7.18
C LEU A 87 18.28 6.53 7.50
N HIS A 88 18.41 6.96 8.75
CA HIS A 88 18.20 8.35 9.15
C HIS A 88 19.23 9.30 8.51
N ASP A 89 20.50 8.92 8.49
CA ASP A 89 21.59 9.70 7.87
C ASP A 89 21.28 9.87 6.37
N SER A 90 20.92 8.78 5.70
CA SER A 90 20.54 8.78 4.28
C SER A 90 19.30 9.66 3.98
N GLN A 91 18.31 9.66 4.87
CA GLN A 91 17.11 10.49 4.74
C GLN A 91 17.42 11.98 4.89
N MET A 92 18.29 12.32 5.84
CA MET A 92 18.72 13.69 6.08
C MET A 92 19.51 14.23 4.90
N ASP A 93 20.48 13.47 4.40
CA ASP A 93 21.29 13.88 3.25
C ASP A 93 20.42 14.05 1.98
N LEU A 94 19.48 13.13 1.73
CA LEU A 94 18.54 13.27 0.62
C LEU A 94 17.67 14.53 0.75
N HIS A 95 17.21 14.83 1.96
CA HIS A 95 16.42 16.04 2.23
C HIS A 95 17.22 17.31 1.95
N ASP A 96 18.47 17.38 2.41
CA ASP A 96 19.35 18.53 2.16
C ASP A 96 19.61 18.73 0.67
N ILE A 97 19.77 17.63 -0.09
CA ILE A 97 19.92 17.68 -1.55
C ILE A 97 18.63 18.16 -2.23
N HIS A 98 17.45 17.75 -1.77
CA HIS A 98 16.16 18.23 -2.30
C HIS A 98 15.92 19.72 -2.02
N VAL A 99 16.23 20.18 -0.81
CA VAL A 99 16.15 21.60 -0.43
C VAL A 99 17.16 22.42 -1.24
N GLY A 100 18.39 21.93 -1.35
CA GLY A 100 19.44 22.57 -2.14
C GLY A 100 19.08 22.64 -3.64
N TYR A 101 18.53 21.57 -4.22
CA TYR A 101 18.04 21.57 -5.60
C TYR A 101 16.99 22.66 -5.83
N SER A 102 16.04 22.80 -4.89
CA SER A 102 14.99 23.82 -4.96
C SER A 102 15.55 25.25 -4.87
N SER A 103 16.68 25.43 -4.17
CA SER A 103 17.39 26.71 -4.09
C SER A 103 18.41 26.92 -5.22
N GLY A 104 18.58 25.95 -6.12
CA GLY A 104 19.50 26.01 -7.26
C GLY A 104 20.96 25.67 -6.94
N THR A 105 21.25 25.07 -5.78
CA THR A 105 22.62 24.66 -5.40
C THR A 105 23.01 23.26 -5.90
N PHE A 106 22.05 22.44 -6.29
CA PHE A 106 22.28 21.12 -6.89
C PHE A 106 21.66 21.06 -8.28
N SER A 107 22.32 20.32 -9.16
CA SER A 107 21.85 19.97 -10.50
C SER A 107 20.83 18.82 -10.47
N LEU A 108 20.13 18.65 -11.59
CA LEU A 108 19.20 17.53 -11.77
C LEU A 108 19.93 16.18 -11.72
N GLN A 109 21.16 16.12 -12.24
CA GLN A 109 21.97 14.91 -12.25
C GLN A 109 22.37 14.48 -10.84
N GLU A 110 22.78 15.44 -9.99
CA GLU A 110 23.12 15.17 -8.59
C GLU A 110 21.90 14.73 -7.80
N ARG A 111 20.74 15.37 -8.02
CA ARG A 111 19.47 14.95 -7.41
C ARG A 111 19.10 13.52 -7.82
N ALA A 112 19.16 13.21 -9.12
CA ALA A 112 18.83 11.87 -9.62
C ALA A 112 19.78 10.81 -9.06
N TRP A 113 21.08 11.10 -8.98
CA TRP A 113 22.07 10.21 -8.39
C TRP A 113 21.76 9.94 -6.90
N ALA A 114 21.43 10.99 -6.13
CA ALA A 114 21.11 10.87 -4.71
C ALA A 114 19.82 10.05 -4.47
N GLU A 115 18.77 10.29 -5.27
CA GLU A 115 17.52 9.52 -5.20
C GLU A 115 17.75 8.03 -5.48
N GLN A 116 18.56 7.69 -6.50
CA GLN A 116 18.90 6.31 -6.83
C GLN A 116 19.74 5.64 -5.73
N LEU A 117 20.75 6.33 -5.21
CA LEU A 117 21.57 5.81 -4.12
C LEU A 117 20.74 5.58 -2.85
N TYR A 118 19.82 6.48 -2.56
CA TYR A 118 18.89 6.33 -1.44
C TYR A 118 18.00 5.07 -1.58
N LEU A 119 17.44 4.82 -2.76
CA LEU A 119 16.66 3.60 -3.03
C LEU A 119 17.49 2.33 -2.85
N ASN A 120 18.74 2.34 -3.31
CA ASN A 120 19.68 1.24 -3.09
C ASN A 120 19.97 1.01 -1.60
N MET A 121 20.19 2.08 -0.83
CA MET A 121 20.37 2.00 0.62
C MET A 121 19.14 1.41 1.32
N CYS A 122 17.93 1.86 0.95
CA CYS A 122 16.68 1.28 1.46
C CYS A 122 16.60 -0.23 1.18
N HIS A 123 16.98 -0.65 -0.02
CA HIS A 123 16.98 -2.07 -0.40
C HIS A 123 17.98 -2.90 0.42
N GLU A 124 19.20 -2.38 0.64
CA GLU A 124 20.20 -3.07 1.46
C GLU A 124 19.81 -3.13 2.95
N VAL A 125 19.21 -2.06 3.48
CA VAL A 125 18.66 -2.09 4.85
C VAL A 125 17.53 -3.13 4.94
N GLN A 126 16.65 -3.20 3.95
CA GLN A 126 15.53 -4.14 3.93
C GLN A 126 15.98 -5.61 4.03
N LYS A 127 17.09 -5.98 3.36
CA LYS A 127 17.67 -7.33 3.44
C LYS A 127 18.18 -7.71 4.83
N GLN A 128 18.62 -6.72 5.60
CA GLN A 128 19.23 -6.93 6.92
C GLN A 128 18.21 -6.82 8.07
N LEU A 129 16.99 -6.34 7.80
CA LEU A 129 15.94 -6.24 8.80
C LEU A 129 15.44 -7.62 9.22
N ASP A 130 15.12 -7.71 10.51
CA ASP A 130 14.64 -8.95 11.15
C ASP A 130 13.24 -8.68 11.71
N PRO A 131 12.18 -9.30 11.15
CA PRO A 131 10.80 -9.13 11.61
C PRO A 131 10.58 -9.54 13.07
N SER A 132 11.43 -10.41 13.63
CA SER A 132 11.35 -10.83 15.03
C SER A 132 11.85 -9.76 16.00
N ASN A 133 12.68 -8.82 15.51
CA ASN A 133 13.20 -7.73 16.32
C ASN A 133 12.18 -6.58 16.38
N ARG A 134 11.66 -6.31 17.58
CA ARG A 134 10.70 -5.23 17.82
C ARG A 134 11.19 -3.84 17.39
N ALA A 135 12.49 -3.57 17.46
CA ALA A 135 13.06 -2.29 17.03
C ALA A 135 13.07 -2.12 15.50
N HIS A 136 13.07 -3.23 14.76
CA HIS A 136 13.08 -3.23 13.29
C HIS A 136 11.68 -3.07 12.70
N ARG A 137 10.63 -3.51 13.41
CA ARG A 137 9.25 -3.51 12.90
C ARG A 137 8.77 -2.15 12.34
N PRO A 138 8.96 -1.01 13.02
CA PRO A 138 8.55 0.28 12.46
C PRO A 138 9.32 0.66 11.18
N ILE A 139 10.58 0.22 11.07
CA ILE A 139 11.42 0.47 9.89
C ILE A 139 10.97 -0.42 8.73
N ILE A 140 10.59 -1.67 9.03
CA ILE A 140 10.01 -2.59 8.05
C ILE A 140 8.75 -1.97 7.45
N ASP A 141 7.83 -1.49 8.30
CA ASP A 141 6.57 -0.89 7.85
C ASP A 141 6.84 0.35 6.97
N GLU A 142 7.75 1.24 7.40
CA GLU A 142 8.15 2.42 6.62
C GLU A 142 8.79 2.07 5.27
N LEU A 143 9.69 1.10 5.24
CA LEU A 143 10.35 0.68 4.00
C LEU A 143 9.40 -0.07 3.08
N GLN A 144 8.45 -0.83 3.61
CA GLN A 144 7.43 -1.52 2.83
C GLN A 144 6.52 -0.54 2.10
N GLU A 145 6.11 0.55 2.75
CA GLU A 145 5.37 1.64 2.09
C GLU A 145 6.21 2.31 1.02
N ARG A 146 7.46 2.65 1.34
CA ARG A 146 8.34 3.42 0.44
C ARG A 146 8.81 2.62 -0.77
N MET A 147 8.98 1.31 -0.63
CA MET A 147 9.45 0.40 -1.67
C MET A 147 8.30 -0.39 -2.34
N ALA A 148 7.05 -0.07 -2.02
CA ALA A 148 5.91 -0.72 -2.63
C ALA A 148 5.84 -0.44 -4.14
N ASP A 149 5.50 -1.47 -4.92
CA ASP A 149 5.23 -1.30 -6.33
C ASP A 149 3.93 -0.50 -6.52
N LYS A 150 3.91 0.48 -7.42
CA LYS A 150 2.67 1.14 -7.78
C LYS A 150 2.06 0.43 -8.97
N MET A 151 0.85 -0.10 -8.82
CA MET A 151 0.15 -0.81 -9.86
C MET A 151 -1.03 0.02 -10.35
N TYR A 152 -1.07 0.27 -11.65
CA TYR A 152 -2.20 0.93 -12.30
C TYR A 152 -3.17 -0.12 -12.79
N VAL A 153 -4.36 -0.13 -12.21
CA VAL A 153 -5.41 -1.10 -12.50
C VAL A 153 -6.42 -0.46 -13.44
N ASN A 154 -6.81 -1.19 -14.49
CA ASN A 154 -7.71 -0.71 -15.53
C ASN A 154 -9.18 -0.62 -15.06
N PHE A 155 -9.47 0.29 -14.16
CA PHE A 155 -10.81 0.57 -13.68
C PHE A 155 -10.90 2.02 -13.18
N SER A 156 -12.08 2.43 -12.73
CA SER A 156 -12.25 3.70 -12.03
C SER A 156 -12.83 3.45 -10.64
N LEU A 157 -12.16 3.98 -9.62
CA LEU A 157 -12.58 3.90 -8.23
C LEU A 157 -13.95 4.55 -8.04
N PHE A 158 -14.17 5.72 -8.64
CA PHE A 158 -15.42 6.47 -8.54
C PHE A 158 -16.62 5.79 -9.20
N GLN A 159 -16.37 4.99 -10.25
CA GLN A 159 -17.41 4.26 -10.97
C GLN A 159 -17.74 2.93 -10.28
N SER A 160 -16.72 2.17 -9.89
CA SER A 160 -16.92 0.79 -9.41
C SER A 160 -16.90 0.64 -7.89
N MET A 161 -16.27 1.57 -7.16
CA MET A 161 -16.15 1.53 -5.70
C MET A 161 -16.33 2.90 -5.02
N PRO A 162 -17.48 3.59 -5.23
CA PRO A 162 -17.69 4.94 -4.69
C PRO A 162 -17.65 5.01 -3.16
N ASP A 163 -18.10 3.98 -2.44
CA ASP A 163 -18.00 3.92 -0.98
C ASP A 163 -16.54 3.94 -0.48
N ALA A 164 -15.57 3.44 -1.27
CA ALA A 164 -14.16 3.49 -0.90
C ALA A 164 -13.65 4.93 -0.81
N TRP A 165 -14.07 5.78 -1.76
CA TRP A 165 -13.74 7.20 -1.78
C TRP A 165 -14.58 8.03 -0.80
N GLY A 166 -15.88 7.73 -0.69
CA GLY A 166 -16.80 8.59 0.05
C GLY A 166 -16.81 8.40 1.57
N ILE A 167 -16.50 7.19 2.05
CA ILE A 167 -16.62 6.82 3.47
C ILE A 167 -15.49 5.89 3.96
N ASP A 168 -14.37 5.83 3.25
CA ASP A 168 -13.22 4.96 3.56
C ASP A 168 -13.61 3.47 3.71
N GLN A 169 -14.58 3.01 2.91
CA GLN A 169 -15.05 1.63 2.97
C GLN A 169 -13.95 0.67 2.49
N LEU A 170 -13.62 -0.30 3.34
CA LEU A 170 -12.66 -1.34 3.01
C LEU A 170 -13.27 -2.41 2.11
N PHE A 171 -12.55 -2.72 1.04
CA PHE A 171 -12.82 -3.85 0.15
C PHE A 171 -11.64 -4.82 0.18
N PRO A 172 -11.84 -6.13 0.36
CA PRO A 172 -10.77 -7.09 0.17
C PRO A 172 -10.32 -7.09 -1.29
N VAL A 173 -9.03 -6.83 -1.52
CA VAL A 173 -8.41 -6.83 -2.84
C VAL A 173 -7.28 -7.85 -2.85
N LEU A 174 -7.28 -8.73 -3.84
CA LEU A 174 -6.33 -9.85 -3.93
C LEU A 174 -5.98 -10.15 -5.39
N PRO A 175 -4.77 -10.64 -5.69
CA PRO A 175 -4.50 -11.27 -6.98
C PRO A 175 -5.30 -12.56 -7.12
N LEU A 176 -5.77 -12.85 -8.33
CA LEU A 176 -6.56 -14.05 -8.62
C LEU A 176 -5.72 -15.32 -8.75
N GLU A 177 -4.39 -15.18 -8.81
CA GLU A 177 -3.42 -16.27 -8.96
C GLU A 177 -2.23 -16.05 -8.03
N GLY A 178 -1.41 -17.11 -7.84
CA GLY A 178 -0.21 -17.04 -7.00
C GLY A 178 -0.46 -17.00 -5.49
N LEU A 179 -1.71 -17.10 -5.03
CA LEU A 179 -2.09 -17.06 -3.60
C LEU A 179 -1.55 -18.24 -2.76
N ASN A 180 -1.01 -19.27 -3.42
CA ASN A 180 -0.33 -20.39 -2.76
C ASN A 180 1.14 -20.10 -2.41
N HIS A 181 1.68 -18.96 -2.85
CA HIS A 181 3.02 -18.50 -2.53
C HIS A 181 2.97 -17.47 -1.39
N ALA A 182 4.04 -17.41 -0.60
CA ALA A 182 4.16 -16.37 0.40
C ALA A 182 4.28 -15.00 -0.27
N PRO A 183 3.75 -13.92 0.34
CA PRO A 183 3.92 -12.59 -0.20
C PRO A 183 5.40 -12.18 -0.13
N GLU A 184 5.99 -11.87 -1.28
CA GLU A 184 7.38 -11.41 -1.38
C GLU A 184 7.47 -9.90 -1.51
N ARG A 185 6.38 -9.26 -1.98
CA ARG A 185 6.35 -7.82 -2.26
C ARG A 185 5.11 -7.16 -1.69
N ARG A 186 5.15 -5.83 -1.67
CA ARG A 186 4.04 -4.96 -1.30
C ARG A 186 3.71 -4.06 -2.49
N ALA A 187 2.43 -3.76 -2.68
CA ALA A 187 1.98 -2.91 -3.76
C ALA A 187 0.91 -1.91 -3.29
N VAL A 188 0.83 -0.78 -3.97
CA VAL A 188 -0.28 0.17 -3.85
C VAL A 188 -1.01 0.20 -5.19
N LEU A 189 -2.33 0.11 -5.13
CA LEU A 189 -3.22 0.10 -6.28
C LEU A 189 -3.73 1.51 -6.55
N LEU A 190 -3.53 1.93 -7.79
CA LEU A 190 -4.08 3.17 -8.34
C LEU A 190 -4.99 2.81 -9.51
N ASP A 191 -6.05 3.57 -9.67
CA ASP A 191 -6.91 3.51 -10.84
C ASP A 191 -6.27 4.29 -12.02
N ILE A 192 -6.96 4.33 -13.16
CA ILE A 192 -6.46 5.05 -14.37
C ILE A 192 -7.01 6.46 -14.51
N THR A 193 -7.65 6.99 -13.48
CA THR A 193 -8.15 8.36 -13.50
C THR A 193 -7.00 9.36 -13.34
N CYS A 194 -7.22 10.57 -13.83
CA CYS A 194 -6.28 11.67 -13.64
C CYS A 194 -6.36 12.29 -12.23
N ASP A 195 -7.17 11.73 -11.34
CA ASP A 195 -7.38 12.24 -9.98
C ASP A 195 -6.48 11.47 -9.00
N SER A 196 -5.79 12.18 -8.11
CA SER A 196 -4.95 11.56 -7.09
C SER A 196 -5.76 10.79 -6.06
N ASP A 197 -7.06 11.09 -5.91
CA ASP A 197 -7.98 10.36 -5.05
C ASP A 197 -8.37 8.98 -5.63
N GLY A 198 -7.98 8.68 -6.87
CA GLY A 198 -8.15 7.39 -7.54
C GLY A 198 -7.23 6.29 -7.02
N ALA A 199 -7.00 6.21 -5.71
CA ALA A 199 -6.11 5.24 -5.08
C ALA A 199 -6.81 4.49 -3.94
N ILE A 200 -6.33 3.29 -3.63
CA ILE A 200 -6.80 2.54 -2.46
C ILE A 200 -5.81 2.75 -1.32
N ASP A 201 -6.28 3.39 -0.25
CA ASP A 201 -5.43 3.75 0.89
C ASP A 201 -5.22 2.59 1.86
N HIS A 202 -6.16 1.65 1.91
CA HIS A 202 -6.24 0.63 2.95
C HIS A 202 -6.58 -0.75 2.39
N TYR A 203 -5.80 -1.73 2.80
CA TYR A 203 -5.89 -3.12 2.36
C TYR A 203 -6.12 -4.03 3.56
N VAL A 204 -6.91 -5.09 3.33
CA VAL A 204 -7.13 -6.13 4.32
C VAL A 204 -5.88 -7.03 4.35
N ASP A 205 -5.24 -7.11 5.51
CA ASP A 205 -4.08 -7.98 5.78
C ASP A 205 -4.39 -8.91 6.96
N GLY A 206 -3.68 -10.03 7.10
CA GLY A 206 -4.01 -11.08 8.07
C GLY A 206 -4.14 -10.60 9.52
N ASP A 207 -3.33 -9.62 9.91
CA ASP A 207 -3.32 -9.02 11.26
C ASP A 207 -4.23 -7.78 11.40
N GLY A 208 -4.85 -7.29 10.31
CA GLY A 208 -5.70 -6.10 10.35
C GLY A 208 -5.76 -5.32 9.04
N ILE A 209 -5.48 -4.02 9.11
CA ILE A 209 -5.50 -3.11 7.96
C ILE A 209 -4.08 -2.62 7.74
N ALA A 210 -3.63 -2.67 6.49
CA ALA A 210 -2.33 -2.14 6.07
C ALA A 210 -2.52 -1.07 5.00
N THR A 211 -1.53 -0.20 4.85
CA THR A 211 -1.44 0.85 3.83
C THR A 211 -0.94 0.34 2.47
N THR A 212 -0.51 -0.92 2.42
CA THR A 212 -0.02 -1.60 1.22
C THR A 212 -0.61 -3.00 1.11
N MET A 213 -0.75 -3.51 -0.10
CA MET A 213 -1.26 -4.84 -0.39
C MET A 213 -0.12 -5.87 -0.48
N PRO A 214 -0.19 -7.02 0.22
CA PRO A 214 0.73 -8.13 -0.01
C PRO A 214 0.54 -8.74 -1.40
N MET A 215 1.64 -8.93 -2.12
CA MET A 215 1.66 -9.57 -3.44
C MET A 215 2.70 -10.70 -3.47
N PRO A 216 2.39 -11.85 -4.11
CA PRO A 216 3.41 -12.83 -4.47
C PRO A 216 4.38 -12.21 -5.48
N GLU A 217 5.54 -12.84 -5.71
CA GLU A 217 6.39 -12.40 -6.83
C GLU A 217 5.64 -12.60 -8.15
N TYR A 218 5.71 -11.62 -9.04
CA TYR A 218 5.04 -11.59 -10.33
C TYR A 218 5.94 -10.99 -11.39
N ASP A 219 5.65 -11.31 -12.66
CA ASP A 219 6.32 -10.70 -13.81
C ASP A 219 5.72 -9.30 -14.06
N PRO A 220 6.50 -8.20 -13.98
CA PRO A 220 6.01 -6.86 -14.28
C PRO A 220 5.51 -6.69 -15.72
N GLU A 221 6.00 -7.50 -16.67
CA GLU A 221 5.53 -7.47 -18.06
C GLU A 221 4.19 -8.20 -18.25
N ASN A 222 3.88 -9.15 -17.36
CA ASN A 222 2.64 -9.91 -17.36
C ASN A 222 2.07 -10.07 -15.94
N PRO A 223 1.56 -8.98 -15.36
CA PRO A 223 1.04 -8.99 -13.99
C PRO A 223 -0.29 -9.76 -13.88
N PRO A 224 -0.61 -10.31 -12.70
CA PRO A 224 -1.83 -11.08 -12.49
C PRO A 224 -3.09 -10.20 -12.55
N MET A 225 -4.23 -10.83 -12.78
CA MET A 225 -5.53 -10.18 -12.62
C MET A 225 -5.82 -9.91 -11.14
N LEU A 226 -6.48 -8.79 -10.86
CA LEU A 226 -6.94 -8.42 -9.51
C LEU A 226 -8.44 -8.63 -9.36
N GLY A 227 -8.84 -9.11 -8.19
CA GLY A 227 -10.22 -9.22 -7.77
C GLY A 227 -10.52 -8.28 -6.60
N PHE A 228 -11.59 -7.50 -6.73
CA PHE A 228 -12.15 -6.69 -5.65
C PHE A 228 -13.44 -7.36 -5.19
N PHE A 229 -13.43 -7.82 -3.94
CA PHE A 229 -14.51 -8.59 -3.35
C PHE A 229 -15.40 -7.68 -2.49
N MET A 230 -16.58 -8.17 -2.11
CA MET A 230 -17.52 -7.45 -1.24
C MET A 230 -18.15 -6.20 -1.87
N VAL A 231 -18.10 -6.08 -3.20
CA VAL A 231 -18.61 -4.92 -3.96
C VAL A 231 -20.08 -5.02 -4.35
N GLY A 232 -20.82 -6.05 -3.90
CA GLY A 232 -22.18 -6.32 -4.37
C GLY A 232 -23.29 -5.49 -3.72
N ALA A 233 -23.00 -4.65 -2.73
CA ALA A 233 -23.99 -3.79 -2.09
C ALA A 233 -23.66 -2.31 -2.34
N TYR A 234 -24.66 -1.53 -2.75
CA TYR A 234 -24.57 -0.09 -3.04
C TYR A 234 -23.71 0.33 -4.25
N GLN A 235 -22.58 -0.34 -4.50
CA GLN A 235 -21.56 0.12 -5.45
C GLN A 235 -22.08 0.33 -6.87
N GLU A 236 -22.82 -0.65 -7.42
CA GLU A 236 -23.26 -0.63 -8.83
C GLU A 236 -24.13 0.58 -9.19
N ILE A 237 -24.95 1.07 -8.26
CA ILE A 237 -25.90 2.17 -8.52
C ILE A 237 -25.36 3.54 -8.12
N LEU A 238 -24.37 3.58 -7.22
CA LEU A 238 -23.77 4.82 -6.72
C LEU A 238 -22.59 5.31 -7.57
N GLY A 239 -22.15 4.50 -8.55
CA GLY A 239 -21.06 4.84 -9.46
C GLY A 239 -21.31 6.15 -10.21
N ASN A 240 -20.27 6.96 -10.35
CA ASN A 240 -20.31 8.18 -11.14
C ASN A 240 -19.31 8.13 -12.30
N MET A 241 -19.62 8.86 -13.37
CA MET A 241 -18.80 8.91 -14.59
C MET A 241 -17.66 9.93 -14.48
N HIS A 242 -16.83 9.80 -13.45
CA HIS A 242 -15.61 10.59 -13.34
C HIS A 242 -14.69 10.31 -14.55
N ASN A 243 -14.12 11.36 -15.15
CA ASN A 243 -13.36 11.27 -16.41
C ASN A 243 -14.08 10.58 -17.58
N LEU A 244 -15.43 10.54 -17.57
CA LEU A 244 -16.25 9.87 -18.59
C LEU A 244 -16.03 8.35 -18.69
N PHE A 245 -15.48 7.72 -17.65
CA PHE A 245 -15.47 6.27 -17.51
C PHE A 245 -16.86 5.79 -17.09
N GLY A 246 -17.45 4.86 -17.84
CA GLY A 246 -18.80 4.31 -17.62
C GLY A 246 -18.79 2.80 -17.37
#